data_AF-A0A2R6QPK2-F1
#
_entry.id   AF-A0A2R6QPK2-F1
#
_cell.length_a   1.000
_cell.length_b   1.000
_cell.length_c   1.000
_cell.angle_alpha   90.00
_cell.angle_beta   90.00
_cell.angle_gamma   90.00
#
_symmetry.space_group_name_H-M   'P 1'
#
loop_
_entity.id
_entity.type
_entity.pdbx_description
1 polymer ?
#
loop_
_entity_poly.entity_id
_entity_poly.type
_entity_poly.pdbx_seq_one_letter_code
_entity_poly.pdbx_strand_id
1 'polypeptide(L)'
;MNMANPPQNTSKNWFKYFQYQEGRDSPGDARNMLLVIATLIAGVTFQAGVSPPGGVWQDGDKAGRAIYASDKEAFYVFMISNTLALSTSVLVIISLTIGFPFHFEIMVAMISMIVTYASSVFAVTKGGATKFRYVLLTVLVPFLLRGSIHMFRKLRSM
;
A
#
# COMPACT_ATOMS: atom_id res chain seq x y z
N MET A 1 -29.71 -11.60 -16.48
CA MET A 1 -29.06 -10.44 -15.85
C MET A 1 -29.88 -9.21 -16.20
N ASN A 2 -30.71 -8.71 -15.28
CA ASN A 2 -31.45 -7.47 -15.48
C ASN A 2 -30.51 -6.29 -15.20
N MET A 3 -30.06 -5.60 -16.25
CA MET A 3 -29.36 -4.34 -16.10
C MET A 3 -30.39 -3.28 -15.68
N ALA A 4 -30.33 -2.85 -14.41
CA ALA A 4 -31.17 -1.78 -13.93
C ALA A 4 -30.87 -0.48 -14.70
N ASN A 5 -31.92 0.22 -15.14
CA ASN A 5 -31.78 1.47 -15.90
C ASN A 5 -31.00 2.54 -15.11
N PRO A 6 -30.10 3.30 -15.76
CA PRO A 6 -29.36 4.37 -15.08
C PRO A 6 -30.31 5.51 -14.66
N PRO A 7 -30.06 6.16 -13.50
CA PRO A 7 -30.96 7.18 -12.95
C PRO A 7 -30.99 8.47 -13.78
N GLN A 8 -32.19 8.98 -14.06
CA GLN A 8 -32.47 10.13 -14.93
C GLN A 8 -32.05 11.52 -14.39
N ASN A 9 -31.58 11.63 -13.13
CA ASN A 9 -31.16 12.91 -12.52
C ASN A 9 -29.69 12.85 -12.11
N THR A 10 -28.83 13.36 -13.00
CA THR A 10 -27.56 12.72 -13.39
C THR A 10 -26.35 13.09 -12.53
N SER A 11 -26.38 14.17 -11.75
CA SER A 11 -25.18 14.62 -11.01
C SER A 11 -25.19 14.19 -9.53
N LYS A 12 -26.28 14.43 -8.79
CA LYS A 12 -26.35 14.07 -7.35
C LYS A 12 -26.55 12.57 -7.09
N ASN A 13 -27.15 11.83 -8.04
CA ASN A 13 -27.41 10.40 -7.88
C ASN A 13 -26.28 9.49 -8.38
N TRP A 14 -25.38 10.01 -9.23
CA TRP A 14 -24.28 9.21 -9.80
C TRP A 14 -23.33 8.69 -8.73
N PHE A 15 -22.85 9.55 -7.82
CA PHE A 15 -21.96 9.09 -6.73
C PHE A 15 -22.61 8.03 -5.83
N LYS A 16 -23.91 8.16 -5.53
CA LYS A 16 -24.65 7.16 -4.73
C LYS A 16 -24.77 5.81 -5.43
N TYR A 17 -24.75 5.80 -6.76
CA TYR A 17 -24.81 4.57 -7.56
C TYR A 17 -23.54 3.73 -7.40
N PHE A 18 -22.36 4.36 -7.34
CA PHE A 18 -21.08 3.67 -7.17
C PHE A 18 -20.71 3.35 -5.71
N GLN A 19 -21.50 3.81 -4.74
CA GLN A 19 -21.28 3.46 -3.34
C GLN A 19 -21.63 2.00 -3.09
N TYR A 20 -20.79 1.34 -2.27
CA TYR A 20 -21.08 0.01 -1.75
C TYR A 20 -22.40 0.02 -0.96
N GLN A 21 -23.28 -0.93 -1.25
CA GLN A 21 -24.54 -1.12 -0.54
C GLN A 21 -24.69 -2.59 -0.12
N GLU A 22 -24.80 -2.84 1.18
CA GLU A 22 -24.89 -4.20 1.76
C GLU A 22 -26.05 -5.04 1.22
N GLY A 23 -27.12 -4.42 0.71
CA GLY A 23 -28.26 -5.13 0.10
C GLY A 23 -28.14 -5.43 -1.40
N ARG A 24 -27.20 -4.77 -2.10
CA ARG A 24 -27.01 -4.88 -3.55
C ARG A 24 -25.69 -5.56 -3.91
N ASP A 25 -24.64 -5.29 -3.13
CA ASP A 25 -23.28 -5.75 -3.38
C ASP A 25 -22.93 -6.85 -2.38
N SER A 26 -22.45 -7.99 -2.87
CA SER A 26 -22.06 -9.08 -1.98
C SER A 26 -20.73 -8.76 -1.27
N PRO A 27 -20.52 -9.21 -0.02
CA PRO A 27 -19.22 -9.09 0.65
C PRO A 27 -18.08 -9.75 -0.13
N GLY A 28 -18.38 -10.80 -0.91
CA GLY A 28 -17.41 -11.46 -1.79
C GLY A 28 -16.95 -10.57 -2.94
N ASP A 29 -17.87 -9.87 -3.60
CA ASP A 29 -17.55 -8.95 -4.70
C ASP A 29 -16.74 -7.75 -4.22
N ALA A 30 -17.13 -7.17 -3.07
CA ALA A 30 -16.36 -6.10 -2.44
C ALA A 30 -14.95 -6.56 -2.05
N ARG A 31 -14.82 -7.75 -1.46
CA ARG A 31 -13.52 -8.34 -1.12
C ARG A 31 -12.65 -8.53 -2.37
N ASN A 32 -13.20 -9.05 -3.46
CA ASN A 32 -12.46 -9.26 -4.71
C ASN A 32 -12.00 -7.92 -5.30
N MET A 33 -12.88 -6.92 -5.36
CA MET A 33 -12.53 -5.58 -5.84
C MET A 33 -11.43 -4.93 -4.98
N LEU A 34 -11.55 -5.00 -3.66
CA LEU A 34 -10.55 -4.44 -2.75
C LEU A 34 -9.20 -5.15 -2.87
N LEU A 35 -9.19 -6.47 -3.06
CA LEU A 35 -7.96 -7.22 -3.33
C LEU A 35 -7.27 -6.76 -4.63
N VAL A 36 -8.04 -6.52 -5.69
CA VAL A 36 -7.50 -5.98 -6.95
C VAL A 36 -6.89 -4.60 -6.72
N ILE A 37 -7.64 -3.68 -6.09
CA ILE A 37 -7.15 -2.32 -5.80
C ILE A 37 -5.88 -2.36 -4.93
N ALA A 38 -5.89 -3.16 -3.87
CA ALA A 38 -4.74 -3.27 -2.97
C ALA A 38 -3.51 -3.86 -3.68
N THR A 39 -3.70 -4.89 -4.51
CA THR A 39 -2.61 -5.50 -5.29
C THR A 39 -2.03 -4.53 -6.31
N LEU A 40 -2.86 -3.74 -6.98
CA LEU A 40 -2.40 -2.71 -7.93
C LEU A 40 -1.57 -1.63 -7.23
N ILE A 41 -2.04 -1.11 -6.09
CA ILE A 41 -1.28 -0.11 -5.31
C ILE A 41 0.04 -0.72 -4.81
N ALA A 42 0.02 -1.95 -4.29
CA ALA A 42 1.23 -2.65 -3.87
C ALA A 42 2.23 -2.82 -5.02
N GLY A 43 1.75 -3.21 -6.21
CA GLY A 43 2.58 -3.35 -7.40
C GLY A 43 3.22 -2.03 -7.84
N VAL A 44 2.42 -0.97 -7.96
CA VAL A 44 2.92 0.37 -8.37
C VAL A 44 3.94 0.91 -7.37
N THR A 45 3.66 0.78 -6.08
CA THR A 45 4.55 1.29 -5.02
C THR A 45 5.83 0.49 -4.90
N PHE A 46 5.76 -0.85 -5.08
CA PHE A 46 6.94 -1.71 -5.14
C PHE A 46 7.83 -1.31 -6.32
N GLN A 47 7.26 -1.18 -7.52
CA GLN A 47 7.99 -0.75 -8.72
C GLN A 47 8.66 0.61 -8.52
N ALA A 48 7.96 1.57 -7.95
CA ALA A 48 8.49 2.89 -7.64
C ALA A 48 9.65 2.88 -6.63
N GLY A 49 9.70 1.89 -5.72
CA GLY A 49 10.78 1.71 -4.75
C GLY A 49 12.00 0.94 -5.27
N VAL A 50 11.78 0.01 -6.22
CA VAL A 50 12.89 -0.72 -6.88
C VAL A 50 13.50 0.04 -8.04
N SER A 51 12.69 0.87 -8.69
CA SER A 51 13.07 1.70 -9.82
C SER A 51 12.66 3.14 -9.49
N PRO A 52 13.49 3.89 -8.75
CA PRO A 52 13.14 5.24 -8.34
C PRO A 52 12.90 6.15 -9.56
N PRO A 53 11.98 7.13 -9.48
CA PRO A 53 11.75 8.09 -10.54
C PRO A 53 13.06 8.75 -11.01
N GLY A 54 13.24 8.86 -12.32
CA GLY A 54 14.49 9.36 -12.90
C GLY A 54 15.66 8.38 -12.87
N GLY A 55 15.49 7.19 -12.29
CA GLY A 55 16.48 6.11 -12.28
C GLY A 55 17.58 6.30 -11.23
N VAL A 56 18.66 5.56 -11.43
CA VAL A 56 19.86 5.59 -10.59
C VAL A 56 21.06 6.09 -11.38
N TRP A 57 22.02 6.68 -10.68
CA TRP A 57 23.31 7.02 -11.27
C TRP A 57 23.99 5.74 -11.77
N GLN A 58 24.54 5.77 -12.99
CA GLN A 58 25.20 4.62 -13.61
C GLN A 58 26.70 4.57 -13.29
N ASP A 59 27.36 5.72 -13.18
CA ASP A 59 28.81 5.83 -13.02
C ASP A 59 29.23 6.73 -11.84
N GLY A 60 30.49 6.56 -11.43
CA GLY A 60 31.14 7.32 -10.35
C GLY A 60 30.73 6.91 -8.94
N ASP A 61 31.17 7.66 -7.93
CA ASP A 61 30.97 7.34 -6.50
C ASP A 61 29.50 7.29 -6.06
N LYS A 62 28.58 7.71 -6.93
CA LYS A 62 27.12 7.71 -6.68
C LYS A 62 26.40 6.55 -7.38
N ALA A 63 27.11 5.68 -8.11
CA ALA A 63 26.50 4.58 -8.85
C ALA A 63 25.54 3.76 -7.97
N GLY A 64 24.36 3.44 -8.51
CA GLY A 64 23.28 2.74 -7.81
C GLY A 64 22.43 3.61 -6.87
N ARG A 65 22.79 4.90 -6.65
CA ARG A 65 21.94 5.83 -5.88
C ARG A 65 20.86 6.44 -6.76
N ALA A 66 19.68 6.67 -6.18
CA ALA A 66 18.59 7.33 -6.89
C ALA A 66 19.03 8.74 -7.35
N ILE A 67 18.79 9.06 -8.63
CA ILE A 67 19.00 10.41 -9.16
C ILE A 67 18.08 11.39 -8.42
N TYR A 68 16.84 10.96 -8.14
CA TYR A 68 15.85 11.72 -7.38
C TYR A 68 16.32 12.09 -5.97
N ALA A 69 17.21 11.29 -5.35
CA ALA A 69 17.77 11.60 -4.03
C ALA A 69 18.71 12.83 -4.03
N SER A 70 18.95 13.46 -5.19
CA SER A 70 19.64 14.75 -5.30
C SER A 70 18.81 15.89 -4.68
N ASP A 71 17.49 15.85 -4.81
CA ASP A 71 16.57 16.68 -4.02
C ASP A 71 16.08 15.85 -2.82
N LYS A 72 16.74 16.08 -1.68
CA LYS A 72 16.52 15.27 -0.49
C LYS A 72 15.09 15.41 0.03
N GLU A 73 14.55 16.61 0.09
CA GLU A 73 13.25 16.86 0.73
C GLU A 73 12.12 16.24 -0.10
N ALA A 74 12.11 16.48 -1.41
CA ALA A 74 11.14 15.86 -2.30
C ALA A 74 11.25 14.32 -2.30
N PHE A 75 12.48 13.79 -2.31
CA PHE A 75 12.72 12.35 -2.26
C PHE A 75 12.19 11.74 -0.96
N TYR A 76 12.39 12.37 0.20
CA TYR A 76 11.87 11.83 1.47
C TYR A 76 10.34 11.83 1.52
N VAL A 77 9.69 12.90 1.05
CA VAL A 77 8.22 12.96 0.97
C VAL A 77 7.68 11.84 0.07
N PHE A 78 8.31 11.65 -1.09
CA PHE A 78 7.99 10.54 -2.00
C PHE A 78 8.17 9.18 -1.31
N MET A 79 9.32 8.93 -0.69
CA MET A 79 9.62 7.64 -0.05
C MET A 79 8.68 7.31 1.10
N ILE A 80 8.36 8.28 1.95
CA ILE A 80 7.42 8.10 3.06
C ILE A 80 6.02 7.78 2.52
N SER A 81 5.54 8.55 1.55
CA SER A 81 4.20 8.37 0.97
C SER A 81 4.09 7.01 0.26
N ASN A 82 5.13 6.64 -0.51
CA ASN A 82 5.20 5.36 -1.22
C ASN A 82 5.25 4.17 -0.24
N THR A 83 6.03 4.27 0.84
CA THR A 83 6.14 3.21 1.86
C THR A 83 4.84 3.04 2.64
N LEU A 84 4.15 4.14 2.98
CA LEU A 84 2.85 4.10 3.64
C LEU A 84 1.77 3.45 2.75
N ALA A 85 1.75 3.79 1.47
CA ALA A 85 0.84 3.18 0.51
C ALA A 85 1.08 1.67 0.37
N LEU A 86 2.34 1.24 0.17
CA LEU A 86 2.71 -0.18 0.13
C LEU A 86 2.27 -0.92 1.39
N SER A 87 2.60 -0.37 2.56
CA SER A 87 2.33 -1.00 3.87
C SER A 87 0.83 -1.11 4.15
N THR A 88 0.05 -0.10 3.78
CA THR A 88 -1.42 -0.11 3.90
C THR A 88 -2.03 -1.15 2.95
N SER A 89 -1.55 -1.23 1.72
CA SER A 89 -2.01 -2.24 0.76
C SER A 89 -1.69 -3.66 1.21
N VAL A 90 -0.47 -3.90 1.73
CA VAL A 90 -0.11 -5.20 2.31
C VAL A 90 -1.06 -5.59 3.44
N LEU A 91 -1.36 -4.65 4.34
CA LEU A 91 -2.31 -4.88 5.42
C LEU A 91 -3.70 -5.25 4.91
N VAL A 92 -4.22 -4.52 3.91
CA VAL A 92 -5.52 -4.82 3.30
C VAL A 92 -5.51 -6.22 2.70
N ILE A 93 -4.46 -6.59 1.95
CA ILE A 93 -4.31 -7.94 1.38
C ILE A 93 -4.32 -9.01 2.48
N ILE A 94 -3.52 -8.86 3.53
CA ILE A 94 -3.47 -9.80 4.65
C ILE A 94 -4.85 -9.90 5.31
N SER A 95 -5.53 -8.77 5.54
CA SER A 95 -6.88 -8.72 6.13
C SER A 95 -7.89 -9.51 5.33
N LEU A 96 -7.90 -9.26 4.02
CA LEU A 96 -8.87 -9.81 3.11
C LEU A 96 -8.53 -11.25 2.72
N THR A 97 -7.37 -11.79 3.06
CA THR A 97 -6.99 -13.17 2.73
C THR A 97 -7.08 -14.11 3.93
N ILE A 98 -7.47 -13.63 5.12
CA ILE A 98 -7.71 -14.48 6.30
C ILE A 98 -8.76 -15.55 5.95
N GLY A 99 -8.44 -16.81 6.26
CA GLY A 99 -9.31 -17.96 6.00
C GLY A 99 -9.24 -18.53 4.58
N PHE A 100 -8.35 -18.02 3.71
CA PHE A 100 -8.05 -18.67 2.43
C PHE A 100 -7.15 -19.90 2.63
N PRO A 101 -7.31 -20.95 1.78
CA PRO A 101 -6.50 -22.16 1.86
C PRO A 101 -5.00 -21.92 1.65
N PHE A 102 -4.61 -20.79 1.02
CA PHE A 102 -3.22 -20.40 0.76
C PHE A 102 -2.79 -19.14 1.53
N HIS A 103 -3.41 -18.88 2.68
CA HIS A 103 -3.11 -17.67 3.46
C HIS A 103 -1.65 -17.62 3.91
N PHE A 104 -1.06 -18.76 4.27
CA PHE A 104 0.33 -18.83 4.73
C PHE A 104 1.32 -18.46 3.61
N GLU A 105 1.12 -19.01 2.41
CA GLU A 105 1.93 -18.74 1.22
C GLU A 105 1.85 -17.27 0.82
N ILE A 106 0.64 -16.68 0.87
CA ILE A 106 0.43 -15.24 0.68
C ILE A 106 1.23 -14.47 1.73
N MET A 107 1.17 -14.86 3.00
CA MET A 107 1.87 -14.16 4.08
C MET A 107 3.39 -14.19 3.88
N VAL A 108 3.96 -15.35 3.52
CA VAL A 108 5.39 -15.49 3.20
C VAL A 108 5.76 -14.63 1.99
N ALA A 109 4.96 -14.61 0.93
CA ALA A 109 5.19 -13.76 -0.24
C ALA A 109 5.18 -12.27 0.12
N MET A 110 4.22 -11.82 0.94
CA MET A 110 4.13 -10.42 1.38
C MET A 110 5.31 -10.02 2.26
N ILE A 111 5.77 -10.89 3.16
CA ILE A 111 6.97 -10.65 3.98
C ILE A 111 8.20 -10.55 3.09
N SER A 112 8.39 -11.48 2.15
CA SER A 112 9.51 -11.44 1.21
C SER A 112 9.50 -10.16 0.38
N MET A 113 8.33 -9.74 -0.10
CA MET A 113 8.19 -8.50 -0.87
C MET A 113 8.57 -7.26 -0.05
N ILE A 114 8.15 -7.18 1.23
CA ILE A 114 8.55 -6.09 2.13
C ILE A 114 10.07 -6.06 2.32
N VAL A 115 10.70 -7.23 2.51
CA VAL A 115 12.16 -7.34 2.67
C VAL A 115 12.89 -6.87 1.42
N THR A 116 12.48 -7.33 0.24
CA THR A 116 13.08 -6.89 -1.04
C THR A 116 12.90 -5.38 -1.25
N TYR A 117 11.72 -4.85 -0.94
CA TYR A 117 11.46 -3.41 -1.01
C TYR A 117 12.39 -2.64 -0.07
N ALA A 118 12.47 -3.02 1.21
CA ALA A 118 13.32 -2.36 2.19
C ALA A 118 14.80 -2.40 1.78
N SER A 119 15.27 -3.53 1.24
CA SER A 119 16.62 -3.68 0.71
C SER A 119 16.88 -2.74 -0.47
N SER A 120 15.93 -2.61 -1.41
CA SER A 120 16.08 -1.68 -2.52
C SER A 120 16.13 -0.23 -2.07
N VAL A 121 15.19 0.17 -1.21
CA VAL A 121 15.14 1.51 -0.62
C VAL A 121 16.45 1.87 0.08
N PHE A 122 17.02 0.90 0.81
CA PHE A 122 18.33 1.05 1.45
C PHE A 122 19.46 1.28 0.44
N ALA A 123 19.48 0.49 -0.64
CA ALA A 123 20.49 0.59 -1.68
C ALA A 123 20.45 1.96 -2.40
N VAL A 124 19.26 2.48 -2.70
CA VAL A 124 19.13 3.72 -3.50
C VAL A 124 19.26 5.01 -2.68
N THR A 125 19.07 4.97 -1.35
CA THR A 125 19.06 6.17 -0.48
C THR A 125 20.47 6.57 -0.01
N LYS A 126 20.88 7.82 -0.25
CA LYS A 126 22.20 8.35 0.15
C LYS A 126 22.32 8.54 1.69
N GLY A 127 23.28 7.87 2.31
CA GLY A 127 24.04 8.27 3.50
C GLY A 127 23.27 8.76 4.75
N GLY A 128 23.11 7.88 5.73
CA GLY A 128 22.71 8.19 7.11
C GLY A 128 21.69 7.20 7.66
N ALA A 129 22.15 6.22 8.46
CA ALA A 129 21.29 5.18 9.05
C ALA A 129 20.07 5.74 9.81
N THR A 130 20.14 6.98 10.29
CA THR A 130 19.06 7.68 10.99
C THR A 130 17.87 8.00 10.10
N LYS A 131 18.07 8.54 8.89
CA LYS A 131 16.95 8.87 7.98
C LYS A 131 16.29 7.64 7.37
N PHE A 132 17.07 6.58 7.13
CA PHE A 132 16.55 5.28 6.71
C PHE A 132 15.68 4.62 7.79
N ARG A 133 16.06 4.75 9.07
CA ARG A 133 15.22 4.26 10.20
C ARG A 133 13.84 4.90 10.18
N TYR A 134 13.70 6.19 9.89
CA TYR A 134 12.39 6.83 9.81
C TYR A 134 11.53 6.24 8.68
N VAL A 135 12.12 5.96 7.51
CA VAL A 135 11.39 5.28 6.42
C VAL A 135 10.96 3.87 6.84
N LEU A 136 11.83 3.10 7.50
CA LEU A 136 11.45 1.77 8.03
C LEU A 136 10.37 1.85 9.11
N LEU A 137 10.37 2.86 9.97
CA LEU A 137 9.33 3.06 10.99
C LEU A 137 7.95 3.30 10.35
N THR A 138 7.89 3.90 9.15
CA THR A 138 6.61 4.10 8.45
C THR A 138 5.93 2.78 8.06
N VAL A 139 6.70 1.69 7.91
CA VAL A 139 6.12 0.36 7.67
C VAL A 139 5.22 -0.06 8.81
N LEU A 140 5.56 0.30 10.06
CA LEU A 140 4.80 -0.10 11.24
C LEU A 140 3.54 0.77 11.47
N VAL A 141 3.47 1.98 10.91
CA VAL A 141 2.40 2.94 11.18
C VAL A 141 1.01 2.37 10.85
N PRO A 142 0.77 1.78 9.66
CA PRO A 142 -0.54 1.19 9.36
C PRO A 142 -0.88 0.01 10.29
N PHE A 143 0.12 -0.77 10.74
CA PHE A 143 -0.09 -1.93 11.60
C PHE A 143 -0.45 -1.48 13.02
N LEU A 144 0.25 -0.47 13.54
CA LEU A 144 -0.02 0.13 14.85
C LEU A 144 -1.39 0.82 14.86
N LEU A 145 -1.73 1.55 13.80
CA LEU A 145 -3.04 2.20 13.66
C LEU A 145 -4.17 1.16 13.62
N ARG A 146 -3.98 0.04 12.92
CA ARG A 146 -4.96 -1.03 12.91
C ARG A 146 -5.07 -1.74 14.26
N GLY A 147 -3.93 -1.98 14.92
CA GLY A 147 -3.87 -2.54 16.27
C GLY A 147 -4.58 -1.67 17.30
N SER A 148 -4.37 -0.35 17.25
CA SER A 148 -5.03 0.61 18.13
C SER A 148 -6.54 0.69 17.87
N ILE A 149 -6.99 0.67 16.62
CA ILE A 149 -8.42 0.60 16.28
C ILE A 149 -9.04 -0.69 16.83
N HIS A 150 -8.38 -1.85 16.65
CA HIS A 150 -8.88 -3.12 17.17
C HIS A 150 -9.00 -3.10 18.70
N MET A 151 -7.96 -2.60 19.38
CA MET A 151 -7.93 -2.48 20.83
C MET A 151 -8.99 -1.50 21.35
N PHE A 152 -9.17 -0.34 20.69
CA PHE A 152 -10.18 0.66 21.05
C PHE A 152 -11.60 0.12 20.86
N ARG A 153 -11.86 -0.59 19.76
CA ARG A 153 -13.16 -1.25 19.55
C ARG A 153 -13.44 -2.32 20.59
N LYS A 154 -12.43 -3.09 20.97
CA LYS A 154 -12.53 -4.11 22.03
C LYS A 154 -12.78 -3.50 23.41
N LEU A 155 -12.10 -2.40 23.74
CA LEU A 155 -12.26 -1.68 25.00
C LEU A 155 -13.64 -1.02 25.11
N ARG A 156 -14.19 -0.52 24.00
CA ARG A 156 -15.54 0.06 23.93
C ARG A 156 -16.67 -0.99 24.01
N SER A 157 -16.36 -2.25 23.71
CA SER A 157 -17.33 -3.36 23.77
C SER A 157 -17.33 -4.11 25.11
N MET A 158 -16.44 -3.75 26.04
CA MET A 158 -16.40 -4.22 27.42
C MET A 158 -17.17 -3.24 28.31
#